data_AF-A0A7V7ECH2-F1
#
_entry.id   AF-A0A7V7ECH2-F1
#
_cell.length_a   1.000
_cell.length_b   1.000
_cell.length_c   1.000
_cell.angle_alpha   90.00
_cell.angle_beta   90.00
_cell.angle_gamma   90.00
#
_symmetry.space_group_name_H-M   'P 1'
#
loop_
_entity.id
_entity.type
_entity.pdbx_description
1 polymer ?
#
loop_
_entity_poly.entity_id
_entity_poly.type
_entity_poly.pdbx_seq_one_letter_code
_entity_poly.pdbx_strand_id
1 'polypeptide(L)'
;MRQIDDRSDWPADYTAKRRHTPDKTRIVDAREPGGFDFLGYHFERGMKWPRRKSMGKLCDSIRAKTRRANGHSLEGLINQINPTLSGWFEYFKHSHWNGFPGVDGWVRMRLRSIVRKRAHRSGR
;
A
#
# COMPACT_ATOMS: atom_id res chain seq x y z
N MET A 1 -27.43 -3.20 30.21
CA MET A 1 -26.57 -2.08 29.77
C MET A 1 -25.55 -1.86 30.89
N ARG A 2 -24.32 -2.39 30.80
CA ARG A 2 -23.29 -2.21 31.83
C ARG A 2 -22.19 -1.32 31.27
N GLN A 3 -22.05 -0.14 31.88
CA GLN A 3 -20.94 0.77 31.71
C GLN A 3 -19.65 0.05 32.14
N ILE A 4 -18.67 -0.02 31.25
CA ILE A 4 -17.30 -0.41 31.57
C ILE A 4 -16.52 0.90 31.59
N ASP A 5 -16.44 1.53 32.77
CA ASP A 5 -15.76 2.81 32.95
C ASP A 5 -14.85 2.78 34.20
N ASP A 6 -14.28 1.61 34.49
CA ASP A 6 -13.34 1.46 35.60
C ASP A 6 -11.99 0.92 35.11
N ARG A 7 -10.98 1.80 35.14
CA ARG A 7 -9.58 1.52 34.83
C ARG A 7 -8.87 0.73 35.95
N SER A 8 -9.57 0.38 37.03
CA SER A 8 -8.98 -0.27 38.20
C SER A 8 -8.93 -1.81 38.13
N ASP A 9 -9.50 -2.44 37.09
CA ASP A 9 -9.49 -3.90 36.90
C ASP A 9 -8.37 -4.38 35.95
N TRP A 10 -7.29 -3.60 35.81
CA TRP A 10 -6.12 -4.04 35.04
C TRP A 10 -5.22 -4.91 35.93
N PRO A 11 -5.08 -6.23 35.66
CA PRO A 11 -4.20 -7.10 36.45
C PRO A 11 -2.75 -6.58 36.45
N ALA A 12 -2.21 -6.39 37.65
CA ALA A 12 -0.96 -5.67 37.93
C ALA A 12 0.31 -6.38 37.41
N ASP A 13 0.21 -7.55 36.79
CA ASP A 13 1.33 -8.42 36.39
C ASP A 13 1.61 -8.43 34.87
N TYR A 14 0.81 -7.72 34.05
CA TYR A 14 1.04 -7.63 32.59
C TYR A 14 2.03 -6.53 32.16
N THR A 15 2.91 -6.06 33.04
CA THR A 15 3.97 -5.13 32.64
C THR A 15 5.09 -5.88 31.92
N ALA A 16 4.83 -6.30 30.69
CA ALA A 16 5.92 -6.61 29.77
C ALA A 16 6.79 -5.35 29.67
N LYS A 17 8.01 -5.38 30.22
CA LYS A 17 9.05 -4.35 30.05
C LYS A 17 9.44 -4.22 28.58
N ARG A 18 8.55 -3.71 27.74
CA ARG A 18 8.81 -3.36 26.35
C ARG A 18 9.16 -1.89 26.32
N ARG A 19 10.45 -1.61 26.41
CA ARG A 19 10.96 -0.24 26.26
C ARG A 19 10.62 0.25 24.86
N HIS A 20 9.69 1.20 24.77
CA HIS A 20 9.39 1.87 23.50
C HIS A 20 10.64 2.60 23.02
N THR A 21 11.02 2.41 21.75
CA THR A 21 12.09 3.22 21.16
C THR A 21 11.54 4.64 20.97
N PRO A 22 12.18 5.69 21.55
CA PRO A 22 11.67 7.07 21.46
C PRO A 22 11.55 7.54 20.00
N ASP A 23 12.42 7.04 19.13
CA ASP A 23 12.47 7.39 17.70
C ASP A 23 11.20 7.02 16.90
N LYS A 24 10.43 6.02 17.35
CA LYS A 24 9.26 5.50 16.61
C LYS A 24 7.92 5.98 17.18
N THR A 25 7.94 6.74 18.28
CA THR A 25 6.74 7.10 19.04
C THR A 25 6.53 8.59 18.98
N ARG A 26 5.59 9.04 18.14
CA ARG A 26 5.21 10.45 18.00
C ARG A 26 3.70 10.56 18.16
N ILE A 27 3.24 11.43 19.05
CA ILE A 27 1.83 11.83 19.12
C ILE A 27 1.58 12.84 18.01
N VAL A 28 0.57 12.61 17.19
CA VAL A 28 0.24 13.47 16.04
C VAL A 28 -1.25 13.74 16.05
N ASP A 29 -1.64 15.00 15.87
CA ASP A 29 -3.04 15.28 15.56
C ASP A 29 -3.33 14.89 14.10
N ALA A 30 -4.26 13.95 13.91
CA ALA A 30 -4.69 13.49 12.60
C ALA A 30 -5.45 14.57 11.80
N ARG A 31 -5.84 15.68 12.44
CA ARG A 31 -6.56 16.81 11.83
C ARG A 31 -5.61 17.84 11.23
N GLU A 32 -4.35 17.86 11.65
CA GLU A 32 -3.35 18.80 11.17
C GLU A 32 -2.61 18.28 9.92
N PRO A 33 -2.09 19.18 9.07
CA PRO A 33 -1.24 18.81 7.94
C PRO A 33 -0.04 17.97 8.41
N GLY A 34 0.22 16.86 7.72
CA GLY A 34 1.38 16.00 8.00
C GLY A 34 1.06 14.65 8.60
N GLY A 35 -0.13 14.48 9.20
CA GLY A 35 -0.74 13.16 9.46
C GLY A 35 0.14 12.10 10.12
N PHE A 36 -0.28 10.84 10.03
CA PHE A 36 0.55 9.70 10.44
C PHE A 36 0.32 8.46 9.59
N ASP A 37 1.34 7.60 9.55
CA ASP A 37 1.29 6.33 8.85
C ASP A 37 0.95 5.20 9.82
N PHE A 38 -0.07 4.40 9.50
CA PHE A 38 -0.44 3.21 10.29
C PHE A 38 -0.94 2.09 9.38
N LEU A 39 -0.44 0.87 9.60
CA LEU A 39 -0.78 -0.33 8.80
C LEU A 39 -0.68 -0.14 7.27
N GLY A 40 0.21 0.73 6.80
CA GLY A 40 0.35 0.98 5.37
C GLY A 40 -0.61 2.03 4.79
N TYR A 41 -1.47 2.61 5.63
CA TYR A 41 -2.27 3.79 5.34
C TYR A 41 -1.56 5.05 5.83
N HIS A 42 -1.81 6.16 5.15
CA HIS A 42 -1.51 7.51 5.58
C HIS A 42 -2.84 8.19 5.97
N PHE A 43 -2.93 8.69 7.20
CA PHE A 43 -4.12 9.36 7.73
C PHE A 43 -3.87 10.86 7.83
N GLU A 44 -4.74 11.65 7.19
CA GLU A 44 -4.69 13.10 7.24
C GLU A 44 -6.11 13.67 7.07
N ARG A 45 -6.50 14.62 7.92
CA ARG A 45 -7.79 15.35 7.87
C ARG A 45 -9.02 14.43 7.82
N GLY A 46 -9.00 13.35 8.58
CA GLY A 46 -10.10 12.36 8.63
C GLY A 46 -10.19 11.43 7.41
N MET A 47 -9.22 11.54 6.49
CA MET A 47 -9.16 10.77 5.26
C MET A 47 -7.94 9.84 5.30
N LYS A 48 -7.99 8.75 4.52
CA LYS A 48 -6.90 7.77 4.45
C LYS A 48 -6.51 7.40 3.04
N TRP A 49 -5.21 7.25 2.81
CA TRP A 49 -4.61 6.89 1.53
C TRP A 49 -3.63 5.72 1.69
N PRO A 50 -3.36 4.94 0.64
CA PRO A 50 -2.23 4.03 0.66
C PRO A 50 -0.93 4.82 0.81
N ARG A 51 -0.07 4.46 1.76
CA ARG A 51 1.22 5.14 1.94
C ARG A 51 2.07 4.99 0.67
N ARG A 52 2.91 5.99 0.37
CA ARG A 52 3.84 5.95 -0.79
C ARG A 52 4.72 4.71 -0.82
N LYS A 53 5.20 4.27 0.35
CA LYS A 53 6.00 3.05 0.49
C LYS A 53 5.23 1.77 0.16
N SER A 54 3.91 1.72 0.38
CA SER A 54 3.06 0.58 0.02
C SER A 54 2.88 0.51 -1.49
N MET A 55 2.54 1.65 -2.11
CA MET A 55 2.44 1.76 -3.56
C MET A 55 3.76 1.39 -4.26
N GLY A 56 4.89 1.86 -3.72
CA GLY A 56 6.22 1.49 -4.21
C GLY A 56 6.46 -0.02 -4.19
N LYS A 57 6.16 -0.68 -3.05
CA LYS A 57 6.28 -2.15 -2.93
C LYS A 57 5.40 -2.91 -3.93
N LEU A 58 4.18 -2.43 -4.19
CA LEU A 58 3.32 -3.01 -5.24
C LEU A 58 3.99 -2.89 -6.61
N CYS A 59 4.45 -1.69 -6.97
CA CYS A 59 5.14 -1.45 -8.23
C CYS A 59 6.40 -2.32 -8.37
N ASP A 60 7.16 -2.52 -7.29
CA ASP A 60 8.35 -3.38 -7.29
C ASP A 60 8.00 -4.86 -7.48
N SER A 61 6.93 -5.35 -6.81
CA SER A 61 6.43 -6.72 -7.01
C SER A 61 5.99 -6.96 -8.46
N ILE A 62 5.22 -6.02 -9.03
CA ILE A 62 4.81 -6.09 -10.43
C ILE A 62 6.03 -6.02 -11.35
N ARG A 63 6.99 -5.14 -11.06
CA ARG A 63 8.23 -4.98 -11.84
C ARG A 63 9.02 -6.29 -11.91
N ALA A 64 9.13 -7.01 -10.80
CA ALA A 64 9.81 -8.30 -10.74
C ALA A 64 9.16 -9.35 -11.65
N LYS A 65 7.83 -9.40 -11.70
CA LYS A 65 7.05 -10.30 -12.56
C LYS A 65 7.07 -9.90 -14.05
N THR A 66 7.21 -8.61 -14.33
CA THR A 66 7.07 -8.01 -15.67
C THR A 66 8.42 -7.55 -16.23
N ARG A 67 9.40 -8.46 -16.26
CA ARG A 67 10.72 -8.18 -16.86
C ARG A 67 10.57 -7.84 -18.35
N ARG A 68 11.33 -6.84 -18.84
CA ARG A 68 11.19 -6.31 -20.22
C ARG A 68 11.52 -7.35 -21.31
N ALA A 69 12.48 -8.23 -21.04
CA ALA A 69 12.79 -9.40 -21.84
C ALA A 69 12.19 -10.63 -21.15
N ASN A 70 10.89 -10.84 -21.31
CA ASN A 70 10.18 -12.03 -20.86
C ASN A 70 9.63 -12.80 -22.07
N GLY A 71 9.72 -14.13 -22.03
CA GLY A 71 9.18 -15.03 -23.07
C GLY A 71 7.69 -15.33 -22.91
N HIS A 72 7.04 -14.77 -21.88
CA HIS A 72 5.62 -15.04 -21.59
C HIS A 72 4.69 -14.29 -22.55
N SER A 73 3.52 -14.86 -22.85
CA SER A 73 2.46 -14.13 -23.57
C SER A 73 1.99 -12.90 -22.76
N LEU A 74 1.36 -11.93 -23.42
CA LEU A 74 0.82 -10.76 -22.72
C LEU A 74 -0.28 -11.17 -21.74
N GLU A 75 -1.11 -12.11 -22.16
CA GLU A 75 -2.18 -12.69 -21.35
C GLU A 75 -1.63 -13.42 -20.10
N GLY A 76 -0.59 -14.24 -20.26
CA GLY A 76 0.06 -14.90 -19.13
C GLY A 76 0.62 -13.89 -18.11
N LEU A 77 1.13 -12.76 -18.60
CA LEU A 77 1.59 -11.68 -17.74
C LEU A 77 0.45 -11.02 -16.97
N ILE A 78 -0.68 -10.75 -17.64
CA ILE A 78 -1.88 -10.18 -17.02
C ILE A 78 -2.39 -11.12 -15.92
N ASN A 79 -2.49 -12.42 -16.21
CA ASN A 79 -2.92 -13.43 -15.24
C ASN A 79 -1.97 -13.51 -14.03
N GLN A 80 -0.67 -13.24 -14.21
CA GLN A 80 0.31 -13.26 -13.12
C GLN A 80 0.22 -12.03 -12.20
N ILE A 81 -0.16 -10.87 -12.74
CA ILE A 81 -0.23 -9.60 -11.98
C ILE A 81 -1.61 -9.35 -11.37
N ASN A 82 -2.69 -9.84 -12.00
CA ASN A 82 -4.06 -9.61 -11.54
C ASN A 82 -4.28 -10.01 -10.07
N PRO A 83 -3.88 -11.19 -9.58
CA PRO A 83 -4.06 -11.55 -8.16
C PRO A 83 -3.36 -10.58 -7.20
N THR A 84 -2.21 -10.04 -7.59
CA THR A 84 -1.46 -9.06 -6.77
C THR A 84 -2.16 -7.71 -6.74
N LEU A 85 -2.69 -7.26 -7.88
CA LEU A 85 -3.48 -6.03 -7.98
C LEU A 85 -4.79 -6.16 -7.20
N SER A 86 -5.53 -7.26 -7.37
CA SER A 86 -6.78 -7.52 -6.67
C SER A 86 -6.59 -7.59 -5.16
N GLY A 87 -5.59 -8.32 -4.68
CA GLY A 87 -5.31 -8.42 -3.24
C GLY A 87 -4.90 -7.07 -2.63
N TRP A 88 -4.11 -6.28 -3.37
CA TRP A 88 -3.74 -4.94 -2.93
C TRP A 88 -4.93 -3.99 -2.92
N PHE A 89 -5.77 -4.02 -3.96
CA PHE A 89 -6.99 -3.22 -4.03
C PHE A 89 -7.94 -3.57 -2.89
N GLU A 90 -8.19 -4.87 -2.65
CA GLU A 90 -9.06 -5.33 -1.57
C GLU A 90 -8.59 -4.84 -0.21
N TYR A 91 -7.27 -4.87 0.02
CA TYR A 91 -6.68 -4.35 1.26
C TYR A 91 -6.88 -2.84 1.41
N PHE A 92 -6.75 -2.07 0.32
CA PHE A 92 -6.79 -0.60 0.32
C PHE A 92 -8.15 -0.01 -0.09
N LYS A 93 -9.19 -0.80 -0.36
CA LYS A 93 -10.46 -0.37 -0.99
C LYS A 93 -11.20 0.75 -0.24
N HIS A 94 -10.98 0.86 1.07
CA HIS A 94 -11.57 1.91 1.91
C HIS A 94 -10.76 3.21 1.91
N SER A 95 -9.73 3.33 1.07
CA SER A 95 -8.96 4.55 0.89
C SER A 95 -9.72 5.55 0.03
N HIS A 96 -9.33 6.81 0.12
CA HIS A 96 -9.84 7.83 -0.77
C HIS A 96 -9.44 7.56 -2.23
N TRP A 97 -10.35 7.83 -3.16
CA TRP A 97 -10.31 7.40 -4.55
C TRP A 97 -9.10 7.92 -5.35
N ASN A 98 -8.56 9.09 -4.99
CA ASN A 98 -7.40 9.69 -5.67
C ASN A 98 -6.06 8.97 -5.37
N GLY A 99 -6.03 7.96 -4.48
CA GLY A 99 -4.82 7.18 -4.19
C GLY A 99 -4.46 6.12 -5.25
N PHE A 100 -5.42 5.73 -6.09
CA PHE A 100 -5.26 4.62 -7.05
C PHE A 100 -4.72 5.02 -8.44
N PRO A 101 -5.10 6.17 -9.04
CA PRO A 101 -4.75 6.49 -10.43
C PRO A 101 -3.25 6.47 -10.75
N GLY A 102 -2.39 6.81 -9.79
CA GLY A 102 -0.95 6.78 -9.97
C GLY A 102 -0.38 5.37 -10.19
N VAL A 103 -0.88 4.39 -9.43
CA VAL A 103 -0.50 2.98 -9.58
C VAL A 103 -1.02 2.45 -10.91
N ASP A 104 -2.30 2.67 -11.22
CA ASP A 104 -2.92 2.17 -12.45
C ASP A 104 -2.29 2.76 -13.71
N GLY A 105 -1.94 4.05 -13.68
CA GLY A 105 -1.21 4.71 -14.76
C GLY A 105 0.16 4.07 -14.98
N TRP A 106 0.88 3.77 -13.91
CA TRP A 106 2.18 3.12 -13.97
C TRP A 106 2.08 1.68 -14.52
N VAL A 107 1.12 0.89 -14.05
CA VAL A 107 0.90 -0.49 -14.54
C VAL A 107 0.54 -0.50 -16.02
N ARG A 108 -0.39 0.35 -16.45
CA ARG A 108 -0.78 0.47 -17.88
C ARG A 108 0.37 0.92 -18.76
N MET A 109 1.18 1.89 -18.30
CA MET A 109 2.39 2.31 -19.02
C MET A 109 3.35 1.14 -19.19
N ARG A 110 3.54 0.33 -18.13
CA ARG A 110 4.47 -0.80 -18.15
C ARG A 110 4.05 -1.89 -19.14
N LEU A 111 2.78 -2.28 -19.14
CA LEU A 111 2.25 -3.24 -20.10
C LEU A 111 2.39 -2.72 -21.55
N ARG A 112 2.09 -1.44 -21.79
CA ARG A 112 2.29 -0.79 -23.10
C ARG A 112 3.75 -0.86 -23.57
N SER A 113 4.71 -0.59 -22.68
CA SER A 113 6.13 -0.66 -23.02
C SER A 113 6.59 -2.08 -23.40
N ILE A 114 6.00 -3.13 -22.79
CA ILE A 114 6.28 -4.53 -23.15
C ILE A 114 5.73 -4.84 -24.54
N VAL A 115 4.47 -4.48 -24.82
CA VAL A 115 3.84 -4.68 -26.12
C VAL A 115 4.62 -3.96 -27.22
N ARG A 116 5.01 -2.69 -27.00
CA ARG A 116 5.81 -1.94 -27.97
C ARG A 116 7.17 -2.58 -28.25
N LYS A 117 7.85 -3.10 -27.21
CA LYS A 117 9.13 -3.78 -27.38
C LYS A 117 8.99 -5.05 -28.23
N ARG A 118 7.91 -5.82 -28.04
CA ARG A 118 7.60 -6.99 -28.87
C ARG A 118 7.27 -6.62 -30.31
N ALA A 119 6.63 -5.48 -30.52
CA ALA A 119 6.35 -4.93 -31.85
C ALA A 119 7.55 -4.20 -32.49
N HIS A 120 8.76 -4.32 -31.93
CA HIS A 120 9.99 -3.65 -32.40
C HIS A 120 9.89 -2.12 -32.54
N ARG A 121 8.98 -1.48 -31.78
CA ARG A 121 8.83 -0.02 -31.78
C ARG A 121 9.78 0.61 -30.76
N SER A 122 10.41 1.74 -31.12
CA SER A 122 11.26 2.53 -30.23
C SER A 122 10.43 3.43 -29.29
N GLY A 123 11.01 3.82 -28.15
CA GLY A 123 10.40 4.79 -27.22
C GLY A 123 9.58 4.21 -26.05
N ARG A 124 9.04 5.11 -25.22
CA ARG A 124 8.23 4.80 -24.04
C ARG A 124 6.75 4.95 -24.31
#